data_AF-A0A744GVF6-F1
#
_entry.id   AF-A0A744GVF6-F1
#
_cell.length_a   1.000
_cell.length_b   1.000
_cell.length_c   1.000
_cell.angle_alpha   90.00
_cell.angle_beta   90.00
_cell.angle_gamma   90.00
#
_symmetry.space_group_name_H-M   'P 1'
#
loop_
_entity.id
_entity.type
_entity.pdbx_description
1 polymer ?
#
loop_
_entity_poly.entity_id
_entity_poly.type
_entity_poly.pdbx_seq_one_letter_code
_entity_poly.pdbx_strand_id
1 'polypeptide(L)'
;MTTLKTQLAGLREQYQLKEQLQSMQDVYEQYRTIRDRLLDVAEPLQKACAQLKVLKTLPELQEQLDFQENAATFFGIRAELQALTASFKESGERIEQNGLGELLVRLSGVHDRISEKVGQAWAAFVAELEARAVLAPVFLEQQKTLGNTMAYTNYRNALDNFNRQKTSAPDSLAVVKKLQGYCDEMVELKKGMEFNAPDDVLRFFDVLDKQHQASLALLTPEVLSWLKEKALLQSFNVTRKRMI
;
A
#
# COMPACT_ATOMS: atom_id res chain seq x y z
N MET A 1 -43.27 17.18 -65.35
CA MET A 1 -43.44 16.13 -64.32
C MET A 1 -42.09 15.46 -64.04
N THR A 2 -41.23 16.09 -63.25
CA THR A 2 -39.93 15.56 -62.80
C THR A 2 -39.79 15.53 -61.28
N THR A 3 -40.83 15.96 -60.55
CA THR A 3 -40.76 16.33 -59.12
C THR A 3 -40.71 15.14 -58.15
N LEU A 4 -41.46 14.06 -58.40
CA LEU A 4 -41.51 12.91 -57.48
C LEU A 4 -40.24 12.05 -57.50
N LYS A 5 -39.64 11.83 -58.68
CA LYS A 5 -38.38 11.06 -58.79
C LYS A 5 -37.21 11.78 -58.10
N THR A 6 -37.13 13.10 -58.25
CA THR A 6 -36.09 13.91 -57.60
C THR A 6 -36.30 13.98 -56.08
N GLN A 7 -37.54 14.09 -55.61
CA GLN A 7 -37.87 14.02 -54.18
C GLN A 7 -37.55 12.65 -53.57
N LEU A 8 -37.83 11.55 -54.28
CA LEU A 8 -37.54 10.20 -53.80
C LEU A 8 -36.03 9.90 -53.78
N ALA A 9 -35.25 10.47 -54.72
CA ALA A 9 -33.80 10.41 -54.69
C ALA A 9 -33.22 11.18 -53.50
N GLY A 10 -33.70 12.40 -53.25
CA GLY A 10 -33.26 13.20 -52.10
C GLY A 10 -33.59 12.57 -50.74
N LEU A 11 -34.77 11.93 -50.62
CA LEU A 11 -35.14 11.17 -49.41
C LEU A 11 -34.25 9.94 -49.20
N ARG A 12 -33.85 9.24 -50.27
CA ARG A 12 -32.91 8.11 -50.19
C ARG A 12 -31.52 8.56 -49.75
N GLU A 13 -31.03 9.67 -50.29
CA GLU A 13 -29.74 10.26 -49.87
C GLU A 13 -29.79 10.69 -48.39
N GLN A 14 -30.86 11.35 -47.96
CA GLN A 14 -31.05 11.73 -46.56
C GLN A 14 -31.12 10.51 -45.62
N TYR A 15 -31.78 9.44 -46.04
CA TYR A 15 -31.86 8.21 -45.28
C TYR A 15 -30.49 7.52 -45.18
N GLN A 16 -29.74 7.43 -46.28
CA GLN A 16 -28.37 6.90 -46.28
C GLN A 16 -27.42 7.74 -45.41
N LEU A 17 -27.53 9.07 -45.44
CA LEU A 17 -26.74 9.95 -44.59
C LEU A 17 -27.06 9.72 -43.10
N LYS A 18 -28.33 9.49 -42.76
CA LYS A 18 -28.76 9.20 -41.39
C LYS A 18 -28.24 7.83 -40.92
N GLU A 19 -28.29 6.80 -41.77
CA GLU A 19 -27.68 5.49 -41.45
C GLU A 19 -26.17 5.59 -41.25
N GLN A 20 -25.48 6.37 -42.09
CA GLN A 20 -24.04 6.63 -41.94
C GLN A 20 -23.73 7.35 -40.63
N LEU A 21 -24.50 8.40 -40.28
CA LEU A 21 -24.37 9.12 -39.00
C LEU A 21 -24.58 8.20 -37.80
N GLN A 22 -25.61 7.36 -37.83
CA GLN A 22 -25.88 6.37 -36.78
C GLN A 22 -24.70 5.40 -36.65
N SER A 23 -24.19 4.88 -37.77
CA SER A 23 -23.05 3.96 -37.77
C SER A 23 -21.78 4.60 -37.19
N MET A 24 -21.54 5.89 -37.46
CA MET A 24 -20.41 6.63 -36.89
C MET A 24 -20.56 6.86 -35.39
N GLN A 25 -21.78 7.14 -34.92
CA GLN A 25 -22.08 7.26 -33.50
C GLN A 25 -21.85 5.93 -32.76
N ASP A 26 -22.32 4.81 -33.31
CA ASP A 26 -22.12 3.48 -32.71
C ASP A 26 -20.63 3.14 -32.59
N VAL A 27 -19.82 3.47 -33.61
CA VAL A 27 -18.36 3.28 -33.58
C VAL A 27 -17.71 4.17 -32.53
N TYR A 28 -18.14 5.43 -32.42
CA TYR A 28 -17.64 6.35 -31.40
C TYR A 28 -17.92 5.85 -29.97
N GLU A 29 -19.15 5.38 -29.72
CA GLU A 29 -19.51 4.82 -28.41
C GLU A 29 -18.69 3.57 -28.08
N GLN A 30 -18.47 2.68 -29.05
CA GLN A 30 -17.61 1.51 -28.88
C GLN A 30 -16.19 1.90 -28.46
N TYR A 31 -15.57 2.87 -29.16
CA TYR A 31 -14.23 3.35 -28.79
C TYR A 31 -14.18 4.02 -27.43
N ARG A 32 -15.24 4.76 -27.06
CA ARG A 32 -15.36 5.34 -25.74
C ARG A 32 -15.39 4.25 -24.66
N THR A 33 -16.21 3.21 -24.84
CA THR A 33 -16.28 2.09 -23.90
C THR A 33 -14.93 1.36 -23.78
N ILE A 34 -14.24 1.12 -24.88
CA ILE A 34 -12.92 0.49 -24.87
C ILE A 34 -11.90 1.35 -24.13
N ARG A 35 -11.88 2.66 -24.39
CA ARG A 35 -11.01 3.62 -23.68
C ARG A 35 -11.29 3.58 -22.18
N ASP A 36 -12.54 3.68 -21.77
CA ASP A 36 -12.92 3.74 -20.36
C ASP A 36 -12.48 2.44 -19.64
N ARG A 37 -12.72 1.27 -20.25
CA ARG A 37 -12.24 -0.02 -19.72
C ARG A 37 -10.72 -0.14 -19.62
N LEU A 38 -9.98 0.45 -20.56
CA LEU A 38 -8.51 0.49 -20.50
C LEU A 38 -8.03 1.41 -19.38
N LEU A 39 -8.67 2.55 -19.19
CA LEU A 39 -8.34 3.50 -18.12
C LEU A 39 -8.62 2.89 -16.74
N ASP A 40 -9.72 2.15 -16.59
CA ASP A 40 -10.09 1.46 -15.34
C ASP A 40 -8.99 0.52 -14.83
N VAL A 41 -8.16 -0.03 -15.73
CA VAL A 41 -7.04 -0.91 -15.36
C VAL A 41 -5.70 -0.17 -15.36
N ALA A 42 -5.50 0.78 -16.28
CA ALA A 42 -4.26 1.51 -16.42
C ALA A 42 -3.97 2.44 -15.23
N GLU A 43 -4.97 3.17 -14.72
CA GLU A 43 -4.77 4.13 -13.63
C GLU A 43 -4.34 3.43 -12.32
N PRO A 44 -5.03 2.36 -11.85
CA PRO A 44 -4.59 1.62 -10.66
C PRO A 44 -3.21 0.99 -10.85
N LEU A 45 -2.95 0.41 -12.02
CA LEU A 45 -1.65 -0.21 -12.31
C LEU A 45 -0.52 0.83 -12.30
N GLN A 46 -0.75 2.02 -12.87
CA GLN A 46 0.21 3.12 -12.84
C GLN A 46 0.50 3.55 -11.40
N LYS A 47 -0.54 3.67 -10.55
CA LYS A 47 -0.39 4.00 -9.13
C LYS A 47 0.41 2.93 -8.39
N ALA A 48 0.08 1.65 -8.55
CA ALA A 48 0.79 0.54 -7.94
C ALA A 48 2.27 0.49 -8.38
N CYS A 49 2.54 0.73 -9.67
CA CYS A 49 3.90 0.83 -10.19
C CYS A 49 4.68 2.02 -9.60
N ALA A 50 4.01 3.16 -9.39
CA ALA A 50 4.65 4.33 -8.77
C ALA A 50 5.02 4.04 -7.30
N GLN A 51 4.12 3.43 -6.53
CA GLN A 51 4.38 2.99 -5.16
C GLN A 51 5.51 1.96 -5.10
N LEU A 52 5.50 0.97 -6.01
CA LEU A 52 6.58 0.00 -6.13
C LEU A 52 7.94 0.67 -6.38
N LYS A 53 8.00 1.67 -7.27
CA LYS A 53 9.23 2.42 -7.54
C LYS A 53 9.73 3.14 -6.29
N VAL A 54 8.84 3.74 -5.50
CA VAL A 54 9.19 4.39 -4.23
C VAL A 54 9.80 3.37 -3.28
N LEU A 55 9.13 2.24 -3.05
CA LEU A 55 9.62 1.23 -2.10
C LEU A 55 10.94 0.57 -2.56
N LYS A 56 11.16 0.37 -3.86
CA LYS A 56 12.42 -0.18 -4.39
C LYS A 56 13.65 0.71 -4.14
N THR A 57 13.44 1.99 -3.82
CA THR A 57 14.55 2.86 -3.38
C THR A 57 15.09 2.50 -2.00
N LEU A 58 14.34 1.74 -1.22
CA LEU A 58 14.74 1.25 0.10
C LEU A 58 15.49 -0.08 -0.06
N PRO A 59 16.80 -0.14 0.30
CA PRO A 59 17.60 -1.36 0.16
C PRO A 59 17.03 -2.55 0.91
N GLU A 60 16.49 -2.29 2.10
CA GLU A 60 15.90 -3.27 3.04
C GLU A 60 14.71 -4.04 2.44
N LEU A 61 14.01 -3.47 1.45
CA LEU A 61 12.80 -4.06 0.86
C LEU A 61 13.05 -4.71 -0.51
N GLN A 62 14.27 -4.67 -1.04
CA GLN A 62 14.54 -5.12 -2.41
C GLN A 62 14.26 -6.60 -2.62
N GLU A 63 14.64 -7.46 -1.66
CA GLU A 63 14.39 -8.90 -1.72
C GLU A 63 12.89 -9.23 -1.66
N GLN A 64 12.12 -8.51 -0.85
CA GLN A 64 10.68 -8.72 -0.71
C GLN A 64 9.91 -8.31 -1.98
N LEU A 65 10.41 -7.29 -2.69
CA LEU A 65 9.83 -6.70 -3.90
C LEU A 65 10.37 -7.32 -5.20
N ASP A 66 10.80 -8.58 -5.13
CA ASP A 66 11.18 -9.35 -6.32
C ASP A 66 9.95 -9.97 -7.02
N PHE A 67 9.96 -9.93 -8.35
CA PHE A 67 8.92 -10.45 -9.23
C PHE A 67 9.49 -11.43 -10.27
N GLN A 68 10.68 -12.01 -10.04
CA GLN A 68 11.28 -12.98 -10.96
C GLN A 68 10.31 -14.11 -11.37
N GLU A 69 9.58 -14.67 -10.41
CA GLU A 69 8.58 -15.73 -10.67
C GLU A 69 7.41 -15.25 -11.56
N ASN A 70 7.14 -13.95 -11.60
CA ASN A 70 6.09 -13.37 -12.43
C ASN A 70 6.61 -12.79 -13.76
N ALA A 71 7.93 -12.75 -13.97
CA ALA A 71 8.55 -12.06 -15.11
C ALA A 71 8.06 -12.58 -16.46
N ALA A 72 7.97 -13.91 -16.62
CA ALA A 72 7.46 -14.53 -17.85
C ALA A 72 6.00 -14.14 -18.13
N THR A 73 5.15 -14.13 -17.10
CA THR A 73 3.74 -13.71 -17.21
C THR A 73 3.64 -12.25 -17.64
N PHE A 74 4.40 -11.35 -16.99
CA PHE A 74 4.38 -9.93 -17.31
C PHE A 74 4.89 -9.65 -18.72
N PHE A 75 5.92 -10.37 -19.16
CA PHE A 75 6.45 -10.24 -20.51
C PHE A 75 5.44 -10.72 -21.56
N GLY A 76 4.75 -11.83 -21.33
CA GLY A 76 3.69 -12.34 -22.20
C GLY A 76 2.53 -11.34 -22.36
N ILE A 77 2.02 -10.81 -21.25
CA ILE A 77 0.93 -9.81 -21.26
C ILE A 77 1.37 -8.53 -22.00
N ARG A 78 2.62 -8.10 -21.83
CA ARG A 78 3.17 -6.95 -22.56
C ARG A 78 3.20 -7.21 -24.07
N ALA A 79 3.63 -8.39 -24.50
CA ALA A 79 3.67 -8.76 -25.91
C ALA A 79 2.27 -8.79 -26.53
N GLU A 80 1.28 -9.36 -25.81
CA GLU A 80 -0.12 -9.36 -26.23
C GLU A 80 -0.68 -7.94 -26.38
N LEU A 81 -0.40 -7.05 -25.42
CA LEU A 81 -0.81 -5.64 -25.49
C LEU A 81 -0.18 -4.91 -26.68
N GLN A 82 1.09 -5.21 -27.00
CA GLN A 82 1.77 -4.66 -28.17
C GLN A 82 1.13 -5.16 -29.48
N ALA A 83 0.83 -6.47 -29.56
CA ALA A 83 0.15 -7.05 -30.71
C ALA A 83 -1.25 -6.46 -30.92
N LEU A 84 -2.03 -6.29 -29.85
CA LEU A 84 -3.34 -5.66 -29.88
C LEU A 84 -3.25 -4.20 -30.37
N THR A 85 -2.26 -3.46 -29.88
CA THR A 85 -2.03 -2.06 -30.30
C THR A 85 -1.64 -1.97 -31.77
N ALA A 86 -0.84 -2.91 -32.27
CA ALA A 86 -0.45 -2.97 -33.68
C ALA A 86 -1.65 -3.28 -34.58
N SER A 87 -2.39 -4.34 -34.25
CA SER A 87 -3.64 -4.71 -34.96
C SER A 87 -4.63 -3.55 -35.01
N PHE A 88 -4.82 -2.84 -33.89
CA PHE A 88 -5.72 -1.70 -33.86
C PHE A 88 -5.31 -0.56 -34.80
N LYS A 89 -4.00 -0.28 -34.91
CA LYS A 89 -3.48 0.76 -35.82
C LYS A 89 -3.62 0.39 -37.29
N GLU A 90 -3.55 -0.90 -37.62
CA GLU A 90 -3.55 -1.37 -39.01
C GLU A 90 -4.97 -1.53 -39.56
N SER A 91 -5.90 -2.12 -38.81
CA SER A 91 -7.21 -2.50 -39.33
C SER A 91 -8.37 -1.62 -38.85
N GLY A 92 -8.18 -0.83 -37.77
CA GLY A 92 -9.27 -0.07 -37.15
C GLY A 92 -10.46 -0.95 -36.73
N GLU A 93 -10.25 -2.27 -36.63
CA GLU A 93 -11.30 -3.25 -36.37
C GLU A 93 -11.80 -3.17 -34.92
N ARG A 94 -13.01 -3.71 -34.71
CA ARG A 94 -13.66 -3.81 -33.41
C ARG A 94 -12.78 -4.60 -32.42
N ILE A 95 -12.02 -3.87 -31.60
CA ILE A 95 -11.11 -4.38 -30.56
C ILE A 95 -11.78 -5.43 -29.64
N GLU A 96 -13.10 -5.38 -29.45
CA GLU A 96 -13.85 -6.34 -28.64
C GLU A 96 -13.77 -7.79 -29.14
N GLN A 97 -13.58 -8.02 -30.44
CA GLN A 97 -13.42 -9.36 -31.01
C GLN A 97 -12.00 -9.92 -30.86
N ASN A 98 -11.02 -9.07 -30.49
CA ASN A 98 -9.60 -9.41 -30.44
C ASN A 98 -9.11 -9.82 -29.04
N GLY A 99 -10.02 -10.25 -28.15
CA GLY A 99 -9.64 -10.76 -26.82
C GLY A 99 -9.27 -9.67 -25.80
N LEU A 100 -9.64 -8.41 -26.03
CA LEU A 100 -9.41 -7.30 -25.09
C LEU A 100 -9.92 -7.61 -23.68
N GLY A 101 -11.10 -8.23 -23.55
CA GLY A 101 -11.68 -8.57 -22.26
C GLY A 101 -10.76 -9.48 -21.42
N GLU A 102 -10.22 -10.53 -22.03
CA GLU A 102 -9.29 -11.44 -21.34
C GLU A 102 -7.97 -10.76 -21.01
N LEU A 103 -7.46 -9.92 -21.91
CA LEU A 103 -6.24 -9.15 -21.65
C LEU A 103 -6.43 -8.20 -20.48
N LEU A 104 -7.58 -7.52 -20.37
CA LEU A 104 -7.91 -6.65 -19.25
C LEU A 104 -7.96 -7.44 -17.93
N VAL A 105 -8.57 -8.63 -17.91
CA VAL A 105 -8.58 -9.51 -16.72
C VAL A 105 -7.15 -9.90 -16.33
N ARG A 106 -6.30 -10.26 -17.30
CA ARG A 106 -4.89 -10.57 -17.04
C ARG A 106 -4.12 -9.36 -16.50
N LEU A 107 -4.35 -8.16 -17.04
CA LEU A 107 -3.75 -6.91 -16.57
C LEU A 107 -4.21 -6.54 -15.16
N SER A 108 -5.49 -6.73 -14.83
CA SER A 108 -5.99 -6.58 -13.46
C SER A 108 -5.27 -7.55 -12.50
N GLY A 109 -5.05 -8.80 -12.93
CA GLY A 109 -4.24 -9.75 -12.15
C GLY A 109 -2.78 -9.32 -11.95
N VAL A 110 -2.19 -8.59 -12.90
CA VAL A 110 -0.86 -7.97 -12.72
C VAL A 110 -0.93 -6.87 -11.66
N HIS A 111 -1.94 -5.99 -11.75
CA HIS A 111 -2.18 -4.96 -10.75
C HIS A 111 -2.29 -5.58 -9.35
N ASP A 112 -3.11 -6.61 -9.19
CA ASP A 112 -3.38 -7.22 -7.88
C ASP A 112 -2.10 -7.80 -7.26
N ARG A 113 -1.28 -8.50 -8.06
CA ARG A 113 0.02 -9.03 -7.61
C ARG A 113 0.99 -7.94 -7.18
N ILE A 114 1.06 -6.84 -7.92
CA ILE A 114 1.94 -5.72 -7.57
C ILE A 114 1.43 -5.04 -6.30
N SER A 115 0.13 -4.74 -6.24
CA SER A 115 -0.52 -4.07 -5.11
C SER A 115 -0.42 -4.89 -3.81
N GLU A 116 -0.59 -6.22 -3.90
CA GLU A 116 -0.42 -7.13 -2.76
C GLU A 116 1.02 -7.09 -2.24
N LYS A 117 2.03 -7.28 -3.10
CA LYS A 117 3.44 -7.22 -2.70
C LYS A 117 3.84 -5.86 -2.12
N VAL A 118 3.38 -4.77 -2.74
CA VAL A 118 3.59 -3.40 -2.23
C VAL A 118 2.96 -3.23 -0.85
N GLY A 119 1.72 -3.71 -0.66
CA GLY A 119 1.02 -3.64 0.62
C GLY A 119 1.73 -4.44 1.72
N GLN A 120 2.17 -5.66 1.41
CA GLN A 120 2.91 -6.50 2.35
C GLN A 120 4.26 -5.88 2.75
N ALA A 121 5.05 -5.42 1.76
CA ALA A 121 6.33 -4.78 2.03
C ALA A 121 6.17 -3.47 2.82
N TRP A 122 5.15 -2.67 2.51
CA TRP A 122 4.85 -1.46 3.26
C TRP A 122 4.45 -1.77 4.71
N ALA A 123 3.58 -2.76 4.92
CA ALA A 123 3.17 -3.17 6.26
C ALA A 123 4.35 -3.70 7.09
N ALA A 124 5.23 -4.50 6.49
CA ALA A 124 6.44 -5.00 7.14
C ALA A 124 7.39 -3.85 7.54
N PHE A 125 7.62 -2.92 6.61
CA PHE A 125 8.44 -1.72 6.86
C PHE A 125 7.89 -0.86 8.01
N VAL A 126 6.58 -0.59 8.00
CA VAL A 126 5.92 0.18 9.07
C VAL A 126 6.06 -0.55 10.41
N ALA A 127 5.83 -1.86 10.45
CA ALA A 127 5.94 -2.65 11.67
C ALA A 127 7.36 -2.64 12.26
N GLU A 128 8.38 -2.66 11.41
CA GLU A 128 9.77 -2.53 11.84
C GLU A 128 10.07 -1.16 12.46
N LEU A 129 9.60 -0.08 11.84
CA LEU A 129 9.72 1.27 12.41
C LEU A 129 8.97 1.39 13.74
N GLU A 130 7.77 0.82 13.84
CA GLU A 130 7.01 0.80 15.09
C GLU A 130 7.79 0.08 16.18
N ALA A 131 8.29 -1.12 15.92
CA ALA A 131 9.07 -1.92 16.87
C ALA A 131 10.28 -1.15 17.42
N ARG A 132 10.98 -0.39 16.57
CA ARG A 132 12.11 0.47 16.99
C ARG A 132 11.70 1.57 17.97
N ALA A 133 10.51 2.14 17.80
CA ALA A 133 10.03 3.29 18.55
C ALA A 133 9.12 2.93 19.73
N VAL A 134 8.74 1.66 19.90
CA VAL A 134 7.83 1.21 20.99
C VAL A 134 8.32 1.71 22.34
N LEU A 135 7.40 2.27 23.11
CA LEU A 135 7.57 2.62 24.51
C LEU A 135 6.33 2.18 25.29
N ALA A 136 6.51 1.43 26.38
CA ALA A 136 5.40 1.04 27.21
C ALA A 136 4.70 2.28 27.80
N PRO A 137 3.35 2.38 27.77
CA PRO A 137 2.61 3.55 28.22
C PRO A 137 2.94 3.98 29.65
N VAL A 138 3.26 3.03 30.53
CA VAL A 138 3.66 3.29 31.92
C VAL A 138 4.91 4.19 32.01
N PHE A 139 5.90 3.99 31.14
CA PHE A 139 7.13 4.78 31.14
C PHE A 139 6.92 6.17 30.54
N LEU A 140 6.01 6.27 29.57
CA LEU A 140 5.62 7.57 29.02
C LEU A 140 4.86 8.39 30.07
N GLU A 141 3.88 7.80 30.76
CA GLU A 141 3.13 8.48 31.83
C GLU A 141 4.02 8.86 33.02
N GLN A 142 5.03 8.05 33.33
CA GLN A 142 6.02 8.37 34.35
C GLN A 142 6.75 9.69 34.07
N GLN A 143 6.98 10.06 32.82
CA GLN A 143 7.61 11.35 32.48
C GLN A 143 6.84 12.54 33.02
N LYS A 144 5.50 12.49 33.08
CA LYS A 144 4.70 13.55 33.70
C LYS A 144 5.00 13.66 35.19
N THR A 145 5.07 12.53 35.88
CA THR A 145 5.32 12.49 37.34
C THR A 145 6.74 12.96 37.69
N LEU A 146 7.70 12.77 36.80
CA LEU A 146 9.08 13.24 36.94
C LEU A 146 9.26 14.72 36.54
N GLY A 147 8.20 15.41 36.10
CA GLY A 147 8.26 16.80 35.65
C GLY A 147 8.72 16.97 34.20
N ASN A 148 9.06 15.89 33.50
CA ASN A 148 9.47 15.84 32.08
C ASN A 148 8.26 15.96 31.12
N THR A 149 7.38 16.93 31.37
CA THR A 149 6.12 17.14 30.63
C THR A 149 6.35 17.43 29.15
N MET A 150 7.48 18.09 28.81
CA MET A 150 7.87 18.31 27.41
C MET A 150 8.20 17.01 26.68
N ALA A 151 8.98 16.12 27.29
CA ALA A 151 9.32 14.83 26.69
C ALA A 151 8.06 13.98 26.44
N TYR A 152 7.14 13.96 27.42
CA TYR A 152 5.83 13.33 27.27
C TYR A 152 5.06 13.89 26.06
N THR A 153 4.92 15.22 26.00
CA THR A 153 4.09 15.89 24.98
C THR A 153 4.69 15.71 23.59
N ASN A 154 6.00 15.86 23.45
CA ASN A 154 6.70 15.71 22.17
C ASN A 154 6.61 14.26 21.67
N TYR A 155 6.82 13.28 22.54
CA TYR A 155 6.73 11.87 22.14
C TYR A 155 5.32 11.52 21.69
N ARG A 156 4.29 11.98 22.42
CA ARG A 156 2.90 11.75 22.04
C ARG A 156 2.54 12.42 20.71
N ASN A 157 3.00 13.63 20.48
CA ASN A 157 2.80 14.33 19.21
C ASN A 157 3.49 13.59 18.05
N ALA A 158 4.72 13.14 18.24
CA ALA A 158 5.45 12.35 17.25
C ALA A 158 4.75 11.02 16.95
N LEU A 159 4.26 10.33 17.98
CA LEU A 159 3.49 9.09 17.85
C LEU A 159 2.16 9.30 17.12
N ASP A 160 1.43 10.37 17.44
CA ASP A 160 0.17 10.70 16.76
C ASP A 160 0.42 11.04 15.28
N ASN A 161 1.49 11.76 14.97
CA ASN A 161 1.89 12.05 13.59
C ASN A 161 2.33 10.79 12.84
N PHE A 162 3.11 9.92 13.48
CA PHE A 162 3.50 8.62 12.94
C PHE A 162 2.26 7.76 12.63
N ASN A 163 1.30 7.68 13.56
CA ASN A 163 0.06 6.93 13.40
C ASN A 163 -0.83 7.46 12.28
N ARG A 164 -0.83 8.78 12.02
CA ARG A 164 -1.51 9.36 10.85
C ARG A 164 -0.75 9.09 9.56
N GLN A 165 0.58 9.14 9.59
CA GLN A 165 1.40 8.94 8.41
C GLN A 165 1.38 7.48 7.94
N LYS A 166 1.38 6.51 8.87
CA LYS A 166 1.41 5.07 8.53
C LYS A 166 0.16 4.56 7.82
N THR A 167 -0.99 5.23 8.00
CA THR A 167 -2.22 4.91 7.27
C THR A 167 -2.20 5.38 5.82
N SER A 168 -1.20 6.20 5.45
CA SER A 168 -1.01 6.66 4.08
C SER A 168 -0.28 5.60 3.25
N ALA A 169 -0.57 5.56 1.95
CA ALA A 169 0.16 4.71 1.01
C ALA A 169 1.56 5.29 0.72
N PRO A 170 2.53 4.47 0.27
CA PRO A 170 3.88 4.91 -0.08
C PRO A 170 3.91 5.62 -1.45
N ASP A 171 3.11 6.69 -1.59
CA ASP A 171 2.90 7.40 -2.85
C ASP A 171 4.12 8.26 -3.26
N SER A 172 5.02 8.57 -2.31
CA SER A 172 6.24 9.32 -2.58
C SER A 172 7.34 9.04 -1.56
N LEU A 173 8.59 9.30 -1.95
CA LEU A 173 9.72 9.22 -1.02
C LEU A 173 9.58 10.20 0.16
N ALA A 174 8.84 11.30 -0.01
CA ALA A 174 8.58 12.24 1.08
C ALA A 174 7.71 11.62 2.19
N VAL A 175 6.73 10.78 1.84
CA VAL A 175 5.90 10.02 2.80
C VAL A 175 6.79 9.08 3.62
N VAL A 176 7.64 8.32 2.93
CA VAL A 176 8.58 7.37 3.56
C VAL A 176 9.53 8.09 4.51
N LYS A 177 10.18 9.17 4.04
CA LYS A 177 11.11 9.96 4.86
C LYS A 177 10.44 10.61 6.06
N LYS A 178 9.20 11.09 5.94
CA LYS A 178 8.44 11.62 7.08
C LYS A 178 8.17 10.54 8.12
N LEU A 179 7.76 9.35 7.68
CA LEU A 179 7.50 8.24 8.58
C LEU A 179 8.76 7.81 9.34
N GLN A 180 9.89 7.68 8.63
CA GLN A 180 11.21 7.44 9.24
C GLN A 180 11.59 8.56 10.21
N GLY A 181 11.39 9.82 9.82
CA GLY A 181 11.70 10.98 10.66
C GLY A 181 10.92 11.00 11.98
N TYR A 182 9.62 10.66 11.96
CA TYR A 182 8.84 10.53 13.20
C TYR A 182 9.32 9.35 14.05
N CYS A 183 9.70 8.22 13.43
CA CYS A 183 10.30 7.10 14.14
C CYS A 183 11.61 7.51 14.84
N ASP A 184 12.51 8.17 14.11
CA ASP A 184 13.80 8.62 14.62
C ASP A 184 13.61 9.66 15.74
N GLU A 185 12.65 10.59 15.58
CA GLU A 185 12.26 11.55 16.62
C GLU A 185 11.77 10.84 17.90
N MET A 186 10.89 9.84 17.77
CA MET A 186 10.43 9.03 18.91
C MET A 186 11.58 8.28 19.59
N VAL A 187 12.53 7.72 18.83
CA VAL A 187 13.70 7.03 19.35
C VAL A 187 14.63 7.99 20.11
N GLU A 188 14.90 9.18 19.57
CA GLU A 188 15.72 10.19 20.24
C GLU A 188 15.04 10.70 21.52
N LEU A 189 13.73 10.96 21.47
CA LEU A 189 12.96 11.33 22.66
C LEU A 189 13.02 10.23 23.73
N LYS A 190 12.93 8.95 23.33
CA LYS A 190 13.06 7.81 24.25
C LYS A 190 14.43 7.76 24.93
N LYS A 191 15.52 8.08 24.22
CA LYS A 191 16.89 8.13 24.80
C LYS A 191 17.04 9.23 25.85
N GLY A 192 16.31 10.33 25.70
CA GLY A 192 16.32 11.45 26.64
C GLY A 192 15.36 11.31 27.82
N MET A 193 14.59 10.22 27.90
CA MET A 193 13.65 9.97 28.99
C MET A 193 14.34 9.33 30.20
N GLU A 194 13.86 9.68 31.39
CA GLU A 194 14.30 9.08 32.64
C GLU A 194 13.33 7.97 33.06
N PHE A 195 13.83 6.75 33.22
CA PHE A 195 13.02 5.62 33.66
C PHE A 195 13.30 5.34 35.13
N ASN A 196 12.34 5.65 36.00
CA ASN A 196 12.44 5.32 37.42
C ASN A 196 11.82 3.93 37.65
N ALA A 197 12.56 2.90 37.24
CA ALA A 197 12.21 1.50 37.44
C ALA A 197 13.48 0.69 37.75
N PRO A 198 13.35 -0.44 38.47
CA PRO A 198 14.48 -1.33 38.73
C PRO A 198 15.17 -1.83 37.46
N ASP A 199 16.48 -2.08 37.54
CA ASP A 199 17.29 -2.56 36.40
C ASP A 199 16.72 -3.85 35.79
N ASP A 200 16.21 -4.76 36.61
CA ASP A 200 15.57 -6.00 36.15
C ASP A 200 14.29 -5.72 35.35
N VAL A 201 13.51 -4.71 35.74
CA VAL A 201 12.32 -4.26 35.00
C VAL A 201 12.71 -3.63 33.67
N LEU A 202 13.73 -2.76 33.66
CA LEU A 202 14.24 -2.15 32.44
C LEU A 202 14.75 -3.21 31.46
N ARG A 203 15.48 -4.21 31.95
CA ARG A 203 15.96 -5.33 31.14
C ARG A 203 14.82 -6.18 30.59
N PHE A 204 13.77 -6.43 31.39
CA PHE A 204 12.59 -7.15 30.93
C PHE A 204 11.89 -6.42 29.78
N PHE A 205 11.66 -5.11 29.90
CA PHE A 205 11.04 -4.31 28.85
C PHE A 205 11.94 -4.11 27.62
N ASP A 206 13.26 -3.98 27.78
CA ASP A 206 14.20 -3.91 26.65
C ASP A 206 14.14 -5.17 25.77
N VAL A 207 14.03 -6.35 26.39
CA VAL A 207 13.88 -7.62 25.65
C VAL A 207 12.51 -7.69 24.97
N LEU A 208 11.43 -7.26 25.65
CA LEU A 208 10.09 -7.22 25.07
C LEU A 208 9.97 -6.26 23.89
N ASP A 209 10.57 -5.07 24.00
CA ASP A 209 10.55 -4.06 22.94
C ASP A 209 11.26 -4.59 21.67
N LYS A 210 12.34 -5.37 21.83
CA LYS A 210 13.14 -5.91 20.72
C LYS A 210 12.53 -7.17 20.08
N GLN A 211 11.96 -8.07 20.89
CA GLN A 211 11.59 -9.41 20.43
C GLN A 211 10.10 -9.70 20.50
N HIS A 212 9.30 -8.79 21.09
CA HIS A 212 7.89 -9.00 21.45
C HIS A 212 7.64 -10.28 22.28
N GLN A 213 8.71 -10.87 22.81
CA GLN A 213 8.74 -12.11 23.57
C GLN A 213 9.89 -12.01 24.58
N ALA A 214 9.61 -12.34 25.82
CA ALA A 214 10.62 -12.44 26.86
C ALA A 214 10.56 -13.83 27.49
N SER A 215 11.73 -14.37 27.84
CA SER A 215 11.79 -15.61 28.61
C SER A 215 11.18 -15.40 29.99
N LEU A 216 10.44 -16.40 30.51
CA LEU A 216 9.96 -16.40 31.90
C LEU A 216 11.11 -16.28 32.91
N ALA A 217 12.35 -16.60 32.52
CA ALA A 217 13.53 -16.38 33.35
C ALA A 217 13.80 -14.90 33.67
N LEU A 218 13.34 -13.97 32.83
CA LEU A 218 13.44 -12.52 33.06
C LEU A 218 12.36 -12.00 34.01
N LEU A 219 11.38 -12.83 34.36
CA LEU A 219 10.27 -12.47 35.24
C LEU A 219 10.69 -12.66 36.71
N THR A 220 11.68 -11.88 37.17
CA THR A 220 12.20 -11.95 38.55
C THR A 220 11.11 -11.55 39.56
N PRO A 221 11.25 -11.91 40.87
CA PRO A 221 10.29 -11.49 41.89
C PRO A 221 10.08 -9.98 41.95
N GLU A 222 11.14 -9.21 41.66
CA GLU A 222 11.10 -7.76 41.56
C GLU A 222 10.26 -7.30 40.36
N VAL A 223 10.47 -7.88 39.17
CA VAL A 223 9.68 -7.60 37.96
C VAL A 223 8.20 -7.92 38.19
N LEU A 224 7.90 -9.09 38.76
CA LEU A 224 6.54 -9.51 39.11
C LEU A 224 5.85 -8.53 40.08
N SER A 225 6.58 -8.10 41.11
CA SER A 225 6.06 -7.16 42.11
C SER A 225 5.78 -5.80 41.49
N TRP A 226 6.70 -5.30 40.67
CA TRP A 226 6.55 -4.02 39.97
C TRP A 226 5.39 -4.05 38.97
N LEU A 227 5.28 -5.10 38.16
CA LEU A 227 4.16 -5.27 37.22
C LEU A 227 2.81 -5.35 37.95
N LYS A 228 2.77 -5.98 39.13
CA LYS A 228 1.56 -6.03 39.97
C LYS A 228 1.21 -4.66 40.52
N GLU A 229 2.19 -3.91 41.03
CA GLU A 229 2.01 -2.57 41.58
C GLU A 229 1.48 -1.59 40.52
N LYS A 230 2.01 -1.67 39.29
CA LYS A 230 1.57 -0.83 38.17
C LYS A 230 0.33 -1.37 37.43
N ALA A 231 -0.30 -2.43 37.94
CA ALA A 231 -1.47 -3.08 37.34
C ALA A 231 -1.26 -3.53 35.87
N LEU A 232 -0.04 -3.90 35.49
CA LEU A 232 0.33 -4.27 34.11
C LEU A 232 0.25 -5.78 33.83
N LEU A 233 0.09 -6.63 34.85
CA LEU A 233 0.07 -8.08 34.67
C LEU A 233 -1.02 -8.57 33.69
N GLN A 234 -2.15 -7.87 33.61
CA GLN A 234 -3.26 -8.22 32.72
C GLN A 234 -2.93 -8.00 31.23
N SER A 235 -1.88 -7.22 30.95
CA SER A 235 -1.42 -6.92 29.59
C SER A 235 -0.52 -8.01 28.99
N PHE A 236 -0.19 -9.05 29.75
CA PHE A 236 0.72 -10.12 29.33
C PHE A 236 0.00 -11.46 29.23
N ASN A 237 0.27 -12.18 28.13
CA ASN A 237 -0.20 -13.54 27.91
C ASN A 237 0.97 -14.52 27.96
N VAL A 238 0.78 -15.67 28.60
CA VAL A 238 1.79 -16.73 28.65
C VAL A 238 1.58 -17.68 27.47
N THR A 239 2.57 -17.77 26.59
CA THR A 239 2.58 -18.72 25.47
C THR A 239 3.71 -19.73 25.64
N ARG A 240 3.42 -21.02 25.41
CA ARG A 240 4.42 -22.09 25.52
C ARG A 240 5.22 -22.17 24.22
N LYS A 241 6.54 -22.00 24.29
CA LYS A 241 7.45 -22.25 23.16
C LYS A 241 7.30 -23.70 22.71
N ARG A 242 7.09 -23.93 21.39
CA ARG A 242 7.12 -25.29 20.83
C ARG A 242 8.52 -25.87 21.06
N MET A 243 8.58 -27.00 21.77
CA MET A 243 9.79 -27.80 21.86
C MET A 243 9.85 -28.65 20.58
N ILE A 244 10.87 -28.40 19.76
CA ILE A 244 11.24 -29.23 18.59
C ILE A 244 12.25 -30.24 19.08
#